data_AF-A0A4Y9FBB2-F1
#
_entry.id   AF-A0A4Y9FBB2-F1
#
_cell.length_a   1.000
_cell.length_b   1.000
_cell.length_c   1.000
_cell.angle_alpha   90.00
_cell.angle_beta   90.00
_cell.angle_gamma   90.00
#
_symmetry.space_group_name_H-M   'P 1'
#
loop_
_entity.id
_entity.type
_entity.pdbx_description
1 polymer ?
#
loop_
_entity_poly.entity_id
_entity_poly.type
_entity_poly.pdbx_seq_one_letter_code
_entity_poly.pdbx_strand_id
1 'polypeptide(L)' 'HLDYLMMFKVLLLQRLHNLSDDAMEYQLLDRISFRRFVGCHEATVPDAKTIWLYREKLTKSGREKELFDLFYAHLTDEG' A
#
# COMPACT_ATOMS: atom_id res chain seq x y z
N HIS A 1 -8.16 -2.72 13.67
CA HIS A 1 -8.50 -3.26 12.35
C HIS A 1 -7.73 -2.44 11.32
N LEU A 2 -6.96 -3.05 10.42
CA LEU A 2 -6.31 -2.29 9.35
C LEU A 2 -7.37 -1.85 8.33
N ASP A 3 -7.27 -0.60 7.88
CA ASP A 3 -8.18 0.01 6.89
C ASP A 3 -7.76 -0.40 5.46
N TYR A 4 -8.73 -0.68 4.60
CA TYR A 4 -8.52 -0.98 3.18
C TYR A 4 -7.79 0.14 2.45
N LEU A 5 -8.11 1.41 2.76
CA LEU A 5 -7.46 2.57 2.15
C LEU A 5 -5.99 2.67 2.56
N MET A 6 -5.70 2.39 3.84
CA MET A 6 -4.33 2.36 4.35
C MET A 6 -3.51 1.29 3.60
N MET A 7 -4.03 0.07 3.48
CA MET A 7 -3.32 -1.01 2.79
C MET A 7 -3.13 -0.72 1.30
N PHE A 8 -4.10 -0.08 0.64
CA PHE A 8 -3.91 0.37 -0.75
C PHE A 8 -2.79 1.41 -0.87
N LYS A 9 -2.72 2.39 0.04
CA LYS A 9 -1.61 3.36 0.08
C LYS A 9 -0.25 2.71 0.32
N VAL A 10 -0.19 1.63 1.10
CA VAL A 10 1.03 0.82 1.26
C VAL A 10 1.44 0.20 -0.09
N LEU A 11 0.51 -0.41 -0.82
CA LEU A 11 0.79 -0.97 -2.16
C LEU A 11 1.23 0.11 -3.16
N LEU A 12 0.66 1.31 -3.08
CA LEU A 12 1.08 2.46 -3.87
C LEU A 12 2.55 2.83 -3.60
N LEU A 13 2.93 2.98 -2.33
CA LEU A 13 4.33 3.27 -1.97
C LEU A 13 5.27 2.17 -2.43
N GLN A 14 4.88 0.89 -2.33
CA GLN A 14 5.67 -0.21 -2.85
C GLN A 14 5.92 -0.08 -4.35
N ARG A 15 4.90 0.30 -5.13
CA ARG A 15 5.02 0.44 -6.57
C ARG A 15 5.84 1.66 -6.97
N LEU A 16 5.66 2.80 -6.28
CA LEU A 16 6.41 4.03 -6.55
C LEU A 16 7.90 3.92 -6.20
N HIS A 17 8.24 3.15 -5.17
CA HIS A 17 9.61 2.98 -4.70
C HIS A 17 10.22 1.61 -5.05
N ASN A 18 9.49 0.77 -5.80
CA ASN A 18 9.89 -0.59 -6.18
C ASN A 18 10.34 -1.45 -4.98
N LEU A 19 9.55 -1.47 -3.91
CA LEU A 19 9.86 -2.14 -2.64
C LEU A 19 9.21 -3.53 -2.56
N SER A 20 9.93 -4.50 -2.00
CA SER A 20 9.37 -5.78 -1.55
C SER A 20 8.47 -5.59 -0.32
N ASP A 21 7.76 -6.64 0.10
CA ASP A 21 6.94 -6.60 1.32
C ASP A 21 7.80 -6.36 2.58
N ASP A 22 8.96 -7.03 2.70
CA ASP A 22 9.91 -6.82 3.80
C ASP A 22 10.51 -5.41 3.78
N ALA A 23 10.90 -4.92 2.60
CA ALA A 23 11.44 -3.58 2.47
C ALA A 23 10.38 -2.53 2.82
N MET A 24 9.12 -2.76 2.46
CA MET A 24 8.02 -1.85 2.80
C MET A 24 7.77 -1.78 4.30
N GLU A 25 7.75 -2.92 4.99
CA GLU A 25 7.65 -2.97 6.46
C GLU A 25 8.78 -2.15 7.10
N TYR A 26 10.02 -2.40 6.67
CA TYR A 26 11.18 -1.65 7.17
C TYR A 26 11.05 -0.14 6.94
N GLN A 27 10.64 0.28 5.73
CA GLN A 27 10.44 1.70 5.42
C GLN A 27 9.29 2.33 6.23
N LEU A 28 8.23 1.58 6.54
CA LEU A 28 7.14 2.07 7.41
C LEU A 28 7.60 2.23 8.86
N LEU A 29 8.45 1.35 9.36
CA LEU A 29 9.01 1.47 10.71
C LEU A 29 9.93 2.69 10.82
N ASP A 30 10.80 2.90 9.83
CA ASP A 30 11.82 3.95 9.85
C ASP A 30 11.28 5.34 9.47
N ARG A 31 10.43 5.43 8.42
CA ARG A 31 10.07 6.73 7.82
C ARG A 31 8.74 7.28 8.33
N ILE A 32 8.82 8.34 9.11
CA ILE A 32 7.64 9.11 9.58
C ILE A 32 6.82 9.64 8.41
N SER A 33 7.45 10.07 7.31
CA SER A 33 6.74 10.56 6.12
C SER A 33 5.87 9.47 5.48
N PHE A 34 6.36 8.23 5.41
CA PHE A 34 5.60 7.10 4.87
C PHE A 34 4.43 6.76 5.79
N ARG A 35 4.66 6.70 7.11
CA ARG A 35 3.59 6.50 8.12
C ARG A 35 2.49 7.55 8.03
N ARG A 36 2.87 8.83 7.91
CA ARG A 36 1.91 9.94 7.72
C ARG A 36 1.10 9.81 6.44
N PHE A 37 1.74 9.42 5.33
CA PHE A 37 1.06 9.24 4.05
C PHE A 37 0.01 8.12 4.10
N VAL A 38 0.42 6.93 4.58
CA VAL A 38 -0.49 5.79 4.68
C VAL A 38 -1.54 5.97 5.77
N GLY A 39 -1.28 6.85 6.75
CA GLY A 39 -2.19 7.16 7.84
C GLY A 39 -2.09 6.19 9.01
N CYS A 40 -0.90 5.64 9.29
CA CYS A 40 -0.68 4.70 10.38
C CYS A 40 0.27 5.24 11.44
N HIS A 41 0.08 4.77 12.68
CA HIS A 41 1.00 4.99 13.80
C HIS A 41 1.99 3.83 13.92
N GLU A 42 3.03 4.00 14.74
CA GLU A 42 4.09 2.99 14.93
C GLU A 42 3.55 1.63 15.38
N ALA A 43 2.59 1.62 16.31
CA ALA A 43 1.95 0.40 16.80
C ALA A 43 1.00 -0.28 15.80
N THR A 44 0.79 0.32 14.62
CA THR A 44 -0.18 -0.14 13.61
C THR A 44 0.47 -0.41 12.26
N VAL A 45 1.80 -0.42 12.18
CA VAL A 45 2.53 -0.75 10.95
C VAL A 45 2.21 -2.20 10.57
N PRO A 46 1.74 -2.47 9.34
CA PRO A 46 1.51 -3.83 8.87
C PRO A 46 2.86 -4.50 8.61
N ASP A 47 3.02 -5.72 9.12
CA ASP A 47 4.17 -6.55 8.78
C ASP A 47 4.12 -7.02 7.31
N ALA A 48 5.26 -7.48 6.80
CA ALA A 48 5.40 -7.97 5.43
C ALA A 48 4.36 -9.04 5.08
N LYS A 49 4.07 -9.94 6.03
CA LYS A 49 3.07 -11.01 5.86
C LYS A 49 1.66 -10.46 5.66
N THR A 50 1.31 -9.40 6.39
CA THR A 50 0.01 -8.73 6.31
C THR A 50 -0.14 -8.00 4.97
N ILE A 51 0.93 -7.34 4.51
CA ILE A 51 0.99 -6.72 3.18
C ILE A 51 0.81 -7.78 2.09
N TRP A 52 1.55 -8.88 2.19
CA TRP A 52 1.46 -10.00 1.25
C TRP A 52 0.05 -10.59 1.21
N LEU A 53 -0.55 -10.89 2.36
CA LEU A 53 -1.93 -11.44 2.45
C LEU A 53 -2.96 -10.51 1.82
N TYR A 54 -2.80 -9.20 2.00
CA TYR A 54 -3.69 -8.22 1.40
C TYR A 54 -3.55 -8.18 -0.12
N ARG A 55 -2.32 -8.13 -0.62
CA ARG A 55 -2.03 -8.18 -2.06
C ARG A 55 -2.57 -9.48 -2.65
N GLU A 56 -2.29 -10.62 -2.04
CA GLU A 56 -2.73 -11.92 -2.54
C GLU A 56 -4.26 -12.00 -2.67
N LYS A 57 -5.00 -11.47 -1.69
CA LYS A 57 -6.47 -11.38 -1.76
C LYS A 57 -6.94 -10.50 -2.91
N LEU A 58 -6.32 -9.33 -3.10
CA LEU A 58 -6.63 -8.43 -4.21
C LEU A 58 -6.34 -9.07 -5.57
N THR A 59 -5.17 -9.69 -5.74
CA THR A 59 -4.78 -10.39 -6.97
C THR A 59 -5.73 -11.54 -7.27
N LYS A 60 -6.05 -12.39 -6.28
CA LYS A 60 -6.99 -13.52 -6.43
C LYS A 60 -8.40 -13.06 -6.81
N SER A 61 -8.81 -11.88 -6.36
CA SER A 61 -10.10 -11.30 -6.74
C SER A 61 -10.11 -10.66 -8.14
N GLY A 62 -8.95 -10.52 -8.79
CA GLY A 62 -8.79 -9.81 -10.07
C GLY A 62 -8.89 -8.28 -9.96
N ARG A 63 -9.08 -7.74 -8.75
CA ARG A 63 -9.36 -6.31 -8.51
C ARG A 63 -8.12 -5.45 -8.37
N GLU A 64 -6.94 -6.05 -8.20
CA GLU A 64 -5.68 -5.30 -8.10
C GLU A 64 -5.47 -4.42 -9.34
N LYS A 65 -5.55 -5.01 -10.53
CA LYS A 65 -5.38 -4.29 -11.79
C LYS A 65 -6.43 -3.19 -11.95
N GLU A 66 -7.69 -3.51 -11.74
CA GLU A 66 -8.81 -2.55 -11.83
C GLU A 66 -8.60 -1.36 -10.90
N LEU A 67 -8.20 -1.60 -9.64
CA LEU A 67 -7.99 -0.55 -8.66
C LEU A 67 -6.86 0.42 -9.07
N PHE A 68 -5.75 -0.12 -9.56
CA PHE A 68 -4.64 0.70 -10.04
C PHE A 68 -4.98 1.43 -11.34
N ASP A 69 -5.68 0.79 -12.28
CA ASP A 69 -6.13 1.43 -13.52
C ASP A 69 -7.05 2.63 -13.23
N LEU A 70 -8.02 2.46 -12.31
CA LEU A 70 -8.88 3.55 -11.86
C LEU A 70 -8.11 4.70 -11.20
N PHE A 71 -7.12 4.36 -10.37
CA PHE A 71 -6.28 5.36 -9.72
C PHE A 71 -5.46 6.17 -10.74
N TYR A 72 -4.83 5.52 -11.73
CA TYR A 72 -4.07 6.22 -12.77
C TYR A 72 -4.96 7.02 -13.71
N ALA A 73 -6.16 6.52 -14.04
CA ALA A 73 -7.13 7.25 -14.84
C ALA A 73 -7.54 8.56 -14.14
N HIS A 74 -7.80 8.51 -12.84
CA HIS A 74 -8.12 9.69 -12.04
C HIS A 74 -6.96 10.71 -12.01
N LEU A 75 -5.72 10.25 -11.82
CA LEU A 75 -4.55 11.13 -11.88
C LEU A 75 -4.32 11.78 -13.25
N THR A 76 -4.74 11.12 -14.33
CA THR A 76 -4.60 11.65 -15.70
C THR A 76 -5.69 12.68 -16.01
N ASP A 77 -6.87 12.58 -15.38
CA ASP A 77 -7.97 13.53 -15.54
C ASP A 77 -7.77 14.81 -14.72
N GLU A 78 -7.04 14.71 -13.59
CA GLU A 78 -6.69 15.86 -12.73
C GLU A 78 -5.34 16.54 -13.06
N GLY A 79 -4.61 16.04 -14.08
CA GLY A 79 -3.30 16.54 -14.51
C GLY A 79 -3.38 17.52 -15.68
#